data_AF-A0A3M8GQ42-F1
#
_entry.id   AF-A0A3M8GQ42-F1
#
_cell.length_a   1.000
_cell.length_b   1.000
_cell.length_c   1.000
_cell.angle_alpha   90.00
_cell.angle_beta   90.00
_cell.angle_gamma   90.00
#
_symmetry.space_group_name_H-M   'P 1'
#
loop_
_entity.id
_entity.type
_entity.pdbx_description
1 polymer ?
#
loop_
_entity_poly.entity_id
_entity_poly.type
_entity_poly.pdbx_seq_one_letter_code
_entity_poly.pdbx_strand_id
1 'polypeptide(L)'
;MREEFVQFIWRYQKLPGPNFKSIQGESIVVHKVGMHNFGAGPDFFNSKIEINGQVWAGNVEIHLKSSDWYVHGHETDPNYDNVILHVVWEDDVPIFRKDQTQISTLAVKDLVPKSVLNSYKKLVLRSRRKFINCENDFASVNNLIVKSWLERLYIERLEQKSELIYKLLETSNNDWEKVLFCLLMKNFGLNSNGEAFLSIASRIDFHLVRKVGYDLQKIEALFFGTAGLLDETDCSDAYFLQLKQEFGFLKNKFQLNAMGSFRLSFFGVRPNNFPTIRLSQVANLYHKNPNLFDLIIRAKTVDQFRTIFDLGTSAYWEDHYTFGKISKSRKKKLTHQFIALLIINTIVPIKFCHAKYSGKSISEDLITLMIALKPEKNTFIQQFDNLGLKTVNAMESQSKLHLYHTYCSKNQCLQCAIGAELLNRKV
;
A
#
# COMPACT_ATOMS: atom_id res chain seq x y z
N MET A 1 8.69 20.78 -21.22
CA MET A 1 9.24 20.49 -19.87
C MET A 1 8.12 19.88 -19.05
N ARG A 2 8.36 19.39 -17.83
CA ARG A 2 7.28 19.04 -16.90
C ARG A 2 7.43 19.84 -15.62
N GLU A 3 6.33 20.25 -15.02
CA GLU A 3 6.33 21.07 -13.80
C GLU A 3 7.02 20.36 -12.63
N GLU A 4 6.89 19.04 -12.54
CA GLU A 4 7.54 18.27 -11.48
C GLU A 4 9.07 18.37 -11.54
N PHE A 5 9.64 18.69 -12.71
CA PHE A 5 11.07 18.96 -12.83
C PHE A 5 11.45 20.32 -12.23
N VAL A 6 10.61 21.34 -12.38
CA VAL A 6 10.81 22.65 -11.77
C VAL A 6 10.68 22.54 -10.24
N GLN A 7 9.64 21.83 -9.77
CA GLN A 7 9.49 21.46 -8.35
C GLN A 7 10.71 20.71 -7.82
N PHE A 8 11.24 19.76 -8.58
CA PHE A 8 12.46 19.02 -8.21
C PHE A 8 13.67 19.95 -8.07
N ILE A 9 13.90 20.83 -9.06
CA ILE A 9 15.01 21.79 -9.04
C ILE A 9 14.90 22.71 -7.83
N TRP A 10 13.71 23.23 -7.55
CA TRP A 10 13.45 24.08 -6.39
C TRP A 10 13.70 23.34 -5.08
N ARG A 11 13.06 22.18 -4.89
CA ARG A 11 13.15 21.38 -3.65
C ARG A 11 14.59 21.01 -3.29
N TYR A 12 15.37 20.57 -4.27
CA TYR A 12 16.75 20.11 -4.06
C TYR A 12 17.81 21.20 -4.35
N GLN A 13 17.37 22.44 -4.53
CA GLN A 13 18.21 23.62 -4.79
C GLN A 13 19.27 23.34 -5.87
N LYS A 14 18.81 22.92 -7.06
CA LYS A 14 19.67 22.61 -8.22
C LYS A 14 20.00 23.79 -9.11
N LEU A 15 19.86 24.99 -8.54
CA LEU A 15 20.24 26.25 -9.16
C LEU A 15 21.64 26.68 -8.66
N PRO A 16 22.37 27.49 -9.44
CA PRO A 16 23.72 27.92 -9.09
C PRO A 16 23.69 28.94 -7.95
N GLY A 17 23.85 28.46 -6.72
CA GLY A 17 23.92 29.29 -5.51
C GLY A 17 22.54 29.70 -4.97
N PRO A 18 22.48 30.42 -3.83
CA PRO A 18 21.22 30.80 -3.18
C PRO A 18 20.67 32.16 -3.62
N ASN A 19 21.43 32.92 -4.43
CA ASN A 19 21.13 34.30 -4.81
C ASN A 19 20.68 34.35 -6.27
N PHE A 20 19.47 34.85 -6.50
CA PHE A 20 18.88 34.99 -7.82
C PHE A 20 18.39 36.42 -8.05
N LYS A 21 18.02 36.71 -9.29
CA LYS A 21 17.25 37.90 -9.61
C LYS A 21 15.87 37.50 -10.11
N SER A 22 14.83 38.18 -9.65
CA SER A 22 13.50 38.06 -10.22
C SER A 22 13.47 38.63 -11.64
N ILE A 23 12.41 38.35 -12.39
CA ILE A 23 12.13 38.99 -13.67
C ILE A 23 12.01 40.52 -13.51
N GLN A 24 11.50 40.96 -12.35
CA GLN A 24 11.40 42.37 -11.97
C GLN A 24 12.75 42.99 -11.55
N GLY A 25 13.85 42.20 -11.51
CA GLY A 25 15.19 42.65 -11.16
C GLY A 25 15.49 42.67 -9.66
N GLU A 26 14.58 42.17 -8.83
CA GLU A 26 14.71 42.12 -7.37
C GLU A 26 15.71 41.04 -6.95
N SER A 27 16.53 41.31 -5.93
CA SER A 27 17.41 40.29 -5.35
C SER A 27 16.57 39.25 -4.59
N ILE A 28 16.75 37.97 -4.88
CA ILE A 28 16.10 36.85 -4.20
C ILE A 28 17.16 36.03 -3.47
N VAL A 29 17.01 35.82 -2.16
CA VAL A 29 17.83 34.89 -1.37
C VAL A 29 16.95 33.85 -0.71
N VAL A 30 17.20 32.57 -0.99
CA VAL A 30 16.39 31.47 -0.44
C VAL A 30 16.97 30.99 0.89
N HIS A 31 16.31 31.33 1.99
CA HIS A 31 16.68 30.85 3.34
C HIS A 31 16.09 29.47 3.64
N LYS A 32 14.86 29.21 3.18
CA LYS A 32 14.16 27.93 3.30
C LYS A 32 13.20 27.71 2.12
N VAL A 33 13.34 26.59 1.43
CA VAL A 33 12.54 26.24 0.22
C VAL A 33 11.07 25.91 0.49
N GLY A 34 10.71 25.67 1.75
CA GLY A 34 9.38 25.22 2.16
C GLY A 34 9.21 23.70 2.19
N MET A 35 8.01 23.25 2.56
CA MET A 35 7.58 21.86 2.56
C MET A 35 6.74 21.60 1.32
N HIS A 36 7.18 20.65 0.48
CA HIS A 36 6.45 20.26 -0.73
C HIS A 36 5.06 19.74 -0.36
N ASN A 37 4.04 20.37 -0.91
CA ASN A 37 2.64 20.01 -0.80
C ASN A 37 2.28 19.02 -1.93
N PHE A 38 1.55 17.96 -1.58
CA PHE A 38 0.99 17.02 -2.57
C PHE A 38 -0.54 17.05 -2.58
N GLY A 39 -1.15 17.93 -1.78
CA GLY A 39 -2.59 18.15 -1.69
C GLY A 39 -3.00 19.43 -2.41
N ALA A 40 -4.15 19.98 -2.03
CA ALA A 40 -4.65 21.25 -2.57
C ALA A 40 -3.83 22.45 -2.05
N GLY A 41 -3.81 23.53 -2.84
CA GLY A 41 -3.09 24.77 -2.56
C GLY A 41 -1.66 24.78 -3.09
N PRO A 42 -0.85 25.78 -2.71
CA PRO A 42 0.44 26.02 -3.34
C PRO A 42 1.44 24.86 -3.24
N ASP A 43 2.38 24.79 -4.18
CA ASP A 43 3.36 23.70 -4.26
C ASP A 43 4.27 23.57 -3.03
N PHE A 44 4.69 24.67 -2.41
CA PHE A 44 5.53 24.64 -1.22
C PHE A 44 5.01 25.56 -0.11
N PHE A 45 4.72 24.96 1.05
CA PHE A 45 4.28 25.69 2.23
C PHE A 45 5.45 26.15 3.12
N ASN A 46 5.29 27.29 3.79
CA ASN A 46 6.19 27.76 4.85
C ASN A 46 7.66 27.92 4.40
N SER A 47 7.84 28.48 3.21
CA SER A 47 9.10 28.97 2.68
C SER A 47 9.54 30.24 3.39
N LYS A 48 10.84 30.50 3.41
CA LYS A 48 11.44 31.74 3.93
C LYS A 48 12.38 32.29 2.88
N ILE A 49 12.05 33.44 2.31
CA ILE A 49 12.74 34.01 1.15
C ILE A 49 12.93 35.50 1.41
N GLU A 50 14.15 35.99 1.19
CA GLU A 50 14.43 37.42 1.19
C GLU A 50 14.30 37.96 -0.22
N ILE A 51 13.45 38.98 -0.39
CA ILE A 51 13.17 39.63 -1.67
C ILE A 51 13.48 41.12 -1.48
N ASN A 52 14.46 41.61 -2.23
CA ASN A 52 14.94 42.99 -2.19
C ASN A 52 15.27 43.51 -0.77
N GLY A 53 15.91 42.66 0.04
CA GLY A 53 16.31 42.97 1.43
C GLY A 53 15.23 42.76 2.49
N GLN A 54 13.98 42.47 2.11
CA GLN A 54 12.90 42.14 3.03
C GLN A 54 12.74 40.62 3.14
N VAL A 55 12.72 40.09 4.35
CA VAL A 55 12.47 38.66 4.60
C VAL A 55 10.96 38.39 4.65
N TRP A 56 10.51 37.46 3.82
CA TRP A 56 9.14 36.99 3.72
C TRP A 56 9.02 35.55 4.23
N ALA A 57 7.90 35.25 4.87
CA ALA A 57 7.48 33.90 5.20
C ALA A 57 6.13 33.64 4.51
N GLY A 58 6.06 32.58 3.71
CA GLY A 58 4.89 32.31 2.88
C GLY A 58 5.09 31.10 1.98
N ASN A 59 4.32 31.03 0.91
CA ASN A 59 4.26 29.88 0.02
C ASN A 59 4.99 30.16 -1.29
N VAL A 60 5.41 29.10 -1.97
CA VAL A 60 5.99 29.19 -3.32
C VAL A 60 5.12 28.37 -4.25
N GLU A 61 4.77 28.97 -5.38
CA GLU A 61 4.04 28.32 -6.46
C GLU A 61 4.95 28.05 -7.64
N ILE A 62 4.71 26.96 -8.36
CA ILE A 62 5.57 26.51 -9.45
C ILE A 62 4.75 26.17 -10.68
N HIS A 63 5.08 26.80 -11.81
CA HIS A 63 4.48 26.46 -13.09
C HIS A 63 5.51 26.28 -14.20
N LEU A 64 5.05 25.80 -15.36
CA LEU A 64 5.86 25.90 -16.57
C LEU A 64 5.87 27.33 -17.11
N LYS A 65 4.72 28.02 -17.11
CA LYS A 65 4.58 29.40 -17.56
C LYS A 65 3.96 30.28 -16.49
N SER A 66 4.32 31.55 -16.48
CA SER A 66 3.68 32.52 -15.58
C SER A 66 2.17 32.61 -15.81
N SER A 67 1.72 32.52 -17.06
CA SER A 67 0.31 32.55 -17.46
C SER A 67 -0.54 31.42 -16.88
N ASP A 68 0.07 30.30 -16.49
CA ASP A 68 -0.64 29.18 -15.86
C ASP A 68 -1.29 29.58 -14.52
N TRP A 69 -0.79 30.65 -13.87
CA TRP A 69 -1.43 31.26 -12.69
C TRP A 69 -2.91 31.58 -12.91
N TYR A 70 -3.23 32.18 -14.06
CA TYR A 70 -4.60 32.55 -14.42
C TYR A 70 -5.39 31.39 -15.02
N VAL A 71 -4.71 30.47 -15.72
CA VAL A 71 -5.34 29.25 -16.24
C VAL A 71 -5.93 28.41 -15.10
N HIS A 72 -5.24 28.38 -13.96
CA HIS A 72 -5.66 27.68 -12.76
C HIS A 72 -6.52 28.51 -11.80
N GLY A 73 -6.79 29.79 -12.12
CA GLY A 73 -7.67 30.67 -11.34
C GLY A 73 -7.11 31.08 -9.98
N HIS A 74 -5.78 30.98 -9.78
CA HIS A 74 -5.13 31.25 -8.50
C HIS A 74 -5.26 32.71 -8.05
N GLU A 75 -5.47 33.65 -8.98
CA GLU A 75 -5.70 35.06 -8.69
C GLU A 75 -6.98 35.31 -7.89
N THR A 76 -7.91 34.35 -7.89
CA THR A 76 -9.18 34.44 -7.15
C THR A 76 -9.28 33.47 -5.98
N ASP A 77 -8.36 32.51 -5.87
CA ASP A 77 -8.37 31.47 -4.85
C ASP A 77 -7.60 31.94 -3.58
N PRO A 78 -8.29 32.07 -2.42
CA PRO A 78 -7.67 32.52 -1.17
C PRO A 78 -6.51 31.64 -0.68
N ASN A 79 -6.40 30.39 -1.13
CA ASN A 79 -5.28 29.51 -0.76
C ASN A 79 -3.93 30.05 -1.29
N TYR A 80 -3.96 30.91 -2.31
CA TYR A 80 -2.78 31.44 -2.99
C TYR A 80 -2.41 32.87 -2.57
N ASP A 81 -3.22 33.50 -1.71
CA ASP A 81 -2.97 34.86 -1.20
C ASP A 81 -1.61 34.98 -0.48
N ASN A 82 -1.13 33.89 0.11
CA ASN A 82 0.16 33.83 0.82
C ASN A 82 1.33 33.37 -0.06
N VAL A 83 1.17 33.27 -1.39
CA VAL A 83 2.29 32.99 -2.30
C VAL A 83 3.22 34.20 -2.34
N ILE A 84 4.48 34.02 -1.95
CA ILE A 84 5.49 35.08 -1.86
C ILE A 84 6.46 35.08 -3.05
N LEU A 85 6.56 33.96 -3.76
CA LEU A 85 7.40 33.82 -4.95
C LEU A 85 6.73 32.84 -5.92
N HIS A 86 6.74 33.18 -7.21
CA HIS A 86 6.36 32.27 -8.28
C HIS A 86 7.60 31.81 -9.02
N VAL A 87 7.83 30.50 -9.09
CA VAL A 87 9.00 29.92 -9.74
C VAL A 87 8.55 29.23 -11.02
N VAL A 88 8.96 29.74 -12.16
CA VAL A 88 8.49 29.25 -13.46
C VAL A 88 9.63 28.71 -14.30
N TRP A 89 9.33 27.80 -15.22
CA TRP A 89 10.29 27.47 -16.26
C TRP A 89 10.52 28.69 -17.17
N GLU A 90 9.44 29.29 -17.67
CA GLU A 90 9.48 30.45 -18.57
C GLU A 90 8.49 31.51 -18.10
N ASP A 91 8.92 32.78 -18.10
CA ASP A 91 8.04 33.90 -17.80
C ASP A 91 7.45 34.47 -19.11
N ASP A 92 6.13 34.67 -19.14
CA ASP A 92 5.40 35.17 -20.30
C ASP A 92 4.41 36.30 -19.98
N VAL A 93 3.90 36.38 -18.75
CA VAL A 93 3.02 37.46 -18.29
C VAL A 93 3.30 37.82 -16.82
N PRO A 94 3.11 39.09 -16.41
CA PRO A 94 3.03 39.45 -15.00
C PRO A 94 1.85 38.77 -14.30
N ILE A 95 2.09 38.33 -13.05
CA ILE A 95 1.04 37.74 -12.20
C ILE A 95 0.76 38.58 -10.95
N PHE A 96 -0.50 38.60 -10.54
CA PHE A 96 -0.97 39.41 -9.43
C PHE A 96 -1.78 38.55 -8.45
N ARG A 97 -1.66 38.89 -7.16
CA ARG A 97 -2.56 38.41 -6.12
C ARG A 97 -3.92 39.09 -6.24
N LYS A 98 -4.88 38.60 -5.47
CA LYS A 98 -6.21 39.20 -5.33
C LYS A 98 -6.19 40.68 -4.96
N ASP A 99 -5.22 41.12 -4.17
CA ASP A 99 -5.03 42.52 -3.75
C ASP A 99 -4.33 43.40 -4.81
N GLN A 100 -4.12 42.88 -6.03
CA GLN A 100 -3.41 43.52 -7.14
C GLN A 100 -1.92 43.76 -6.90
N THR A 101 -1.34 43.20 -5.84
CA THR A 101 0.12 43.19 -5.68
C THR A 101 0.73 42.22 -6.67
N GLN A 102 1.77 42.66 -7.39
CA GLN A 102 2.51 41.79 -8.28
C GLN A 102 3.33 40.79 -7.45
N ILE A 103 3.33 39.53 -7.85
CA ILE A 103 4.15 38.50 -7.22
C ILE A 103 5.53 38.51 -7.89
N SER A 104 6.60 38.47 -7.09
CA SER A 104 7.97 38.32 -7.61
C SER A 104 8.09 36.98 -8.32
N THR A 105 8.64 36.99 -9.54
CA THR A 105 8.73 35.79 -10.40
C THR A 105 10.19 35.42 -10.65
N LEU A 106 10.53 34.15 -10.46
CA LEU A 106 11.85 33.58 -10.77
C LEU A 106 11.73 32.61 -11.95
N ALA A 107 12.21 33.00 -13.13
CA ALA A 107 12.32 32.10 -14.27
C ALA A 107 13.63 31.29 -14.19
N VAL A 108 13.52 29.96 -14.21
CA VAL A 108 14.68 29.08 -13.95
C VAL A 108 15.30 28.46 -15.19
N LYS A 109 14.68 28.55 -16.37
CA LYS A 109 15.14 27.89 -17.61
C LYS A 109 16.62 28.13 -17.92
N ASP A 110 17.10 29.36 -17.79
CA ASP A 110 18.48 29.73 -18.09
C ASP A 110 19.42 29.59 -16.88
N LEU A 111 18.87 29.39 -15.68
CA LEU A 111 19.62 29.16 -14.45
C LEU A 111 19.98 27.69 -14.25
N VAL A 112 19.18 26.77 -14.81
CA VAL A 112 19.38 25.33 -14.61
C VAL A 112 20.64 24.83 -15.32
N PRO A 113 21.59 24.21 -14.58
CA PRO A 113 22.79 23.66 -15.20
C PRO A 113 22.49 22.62 -16.28
N LYS A 114 23.20 22.69 -17.41
CA LYS A 114 23.06 21.73 -18.53
C LYS A 114 23.26 20.27 -18.08
N SER A 115 24.11 20.01 -17.10
CA SER A 115 24.33 18.68 -16.53
C SER A 115 23.08 18.10 -15.85
N VAL A 116 22.37 18.92 -15.07
CA VAL A 116 21.10 18.53 -14.41
C VAL A 116 20.03 18.27 -15.47
N LEU A 117 19.89 19.16 -16.44
CA LEU A 117 18.94 19.01 -17.54
C LEU A 117 19.21 17.75 -18.38
N ASN A 118 20.48 17.43 -18.66
CA ASN A 118 20.88 16.23 -19.38
C ASN A 118 20.62 14.95 -18.58
N SER A 119 20.88 14.98 -17.27
CA SER A 119 20.59 13.86 -16.37
C SER A 119 19.09 13.59 -16.29
N TYR A 120 18.27 14.64 -16.20
CA TYR A 120 16.81 14.53 -16.29
C TYR A 120 16.35 13.95 -17.63
N LYS A 121 16.88 14.46 -18.75
CA LYS A 121 16.59 13.92 -20.08
C LYS A 121 16.96 12.45 -20.16
N LYS A 122 18.12 12.02 -19.65
CA LYS A 122 18.56 10.61 -19.64
C LYS A 122 17.62 9.74 -18.80
N LEU A 123 17.32 10.17 -17.57
CA LEU A 123 16.58 9.38 -16.59
C LEU A 123 15.07 9.33 -16.87
N VAL A 124 14.46 10.42 -17.33
CA VAL A 124 12.99 10.51 -17.42
C VAL A 124 12.50 10.47 -18.87
N LEU A 125 13.15 11.23 -19.76
CA LEU A 125 12.64 11.44 -21.14
C LEU A 125 13.20 10.45 -22.16
N ARG A 126 14.43 9.96 -21.97
CA ARG A 126 15.17 9.14 -22.95
C ARG A 126 15.46 7.73 -22.46
N SER A 127 14.86 7.29 -21.35
CA SER A 127 15.09 5.94 -20.85
C SER A 127 14.45 4.91 -21.79
N ARG A 128 15.26 4.08 -22.45
CA ARG A 128 14.81 2.90 -23.19
C ARG A 128 14.62 1.74 -22.21
N ARG A 129 13.54 1.77 -21.43
CA ARG A 129 13.36 0.85 -20.30
C ARG A 129 13.09 -0.57 -20.77
N LYS A 130 13.81 -1.53 -20.20
CA LYS A 130 13.34 -2.91 -20.12
C LYS A 130 12.50 -3.13 -18.87
N PHE A 131 12.85 -2.47 -17.77
CA PHE A 131 12.14 -2.61 -16.49
C PHE A 131 11.86 -1.28 -15.78
N ILE A 132 12.89 -0.50 -15.43
CA ILE A 132 12.77 0.79 -14.73
C ILE A 132 13.73 1.82 -15.32
N ASN A 133 13.48 3.12 -15.16
CA ASN A 133 14.26 4.14 -15.86
C ASN A 133 15.72 4.17 -15.43
N CYS A 134 15.96 3.94 -14.15
CA CYS A 134 17.29 3.96 -13.56
C CYS A 134 18.03 2.64 -13.73
N GLU A 135 17.52 1.65 -14.47
CA GLU A 135 18.07 0.28 -14.51
C GLU A 135 19.58 0.23 -14.81
N ASN A 136 20.08 1.08 -15.70
CA ASN A 136 21.50 1.12 -16.07
C ASN A 136 22.40 1.76 -15.01
N ASP A 137 21.84 2.65 -14.18
CA ASP A 137 22.58 3.39 -13.16
C ASP A 137 22.26 2.90 -11.73
N PHE A 138 21.30 1.96 -11.57
CA PHE A 138 20.75 1.54 -10.27
C PHE A 138 21.82 1.00 -9.32
N ALA A 139 22.71 0.13 -9.82
CA ALA A 139 23.80 -0.47 -9.04
C ALA A 139 24.80 0.55 -8.51
N SER A 140 24.90 1.73 -9.12
CA SER A 140 25.84 2.77 -8.72
C SER A 140 25.32 3.68 -7.60
N VAL A 141 24.04 3.55 -7.23
CA VAL A 141 23.43 4.38 -6.18
C VAL A 141 23.92 3.91 -4.81
N ASN A 142 24.20 4.86 -3.90
CA ASN A 142 24.67 4.54 -2.57
C ASN A 142 23.68 3.60 -1.85
N ASN A 143 24.17 2.44 -1.39
CA ASN A 143 23.35 1.43 -0.72
C ASN A 143 22.62 1.96 0.52
N LEU A 144 23.17 2.94 1.24
CA LEU A 144 22.50 3.55 2.39
C LEU A 144 21.26 4.34 1.96
N ILE A 145 21.31 5.03 0.81
CA ILE A 145 20.16 5.75 0.25
C ILE A 145 19.10 4.76 -0.21
N VAL A 146 19.51 3.66 -0.85
CA VAL A 146 18.53 2.65 -1.29
C VAL A 146 17.87 1.99 -0.09
N LYS A 147 18.61 1.60 0.95
CA LYS A 147 18.07 0.98 2.16
C LYS A 147 17.11 1.90 2.91
N SER A 148 17.51 3.14 3.19
CA SER A 148 16.64 4.11 3.88
C SER A 148 15.37 4.42 3.07
N TRP A 149 15.48 4.46 1.74
CA TRP A 149 14.32 4.60 0.87
C TRP A 149 13.40 3.38 0.94
N LEU A 150 13.93 2.16 0.89
CA LEU A 150 13.12 0.95 1.01
C LEU A 150 12.41 0.86 2.38
N GLU A 151 13.05 1.25 3.47
CA GLU A 151 12.40 1.34 4.79
C GLU A 151 11.23 2.32 4.78
N ARG A 152 11.44 3.53 4.23
CA ARG A 152 10.36 4.52 4.07
C ARG A 152 9.21 3.97 3.22
N LEU A 153 9.52 3.35 2.07
CA LEU A 153 8.50 2.76 1.18
C LEU A 153 7.74 1.62 1.85
N TYR A 154 8.36 0.91 2.78
CA TYR A 154 7.66 -0.10 3.58
C TYR A 154 6.58 0.55 4.45
N ILE A 155 6.90 1.65 5.12
CA ILE A 155 5.93 2.40 5.92
C ILE A 155 4.83 2.99 5.04
N GLU A 156 5.17 3.62 3.91
CA GLU A 156 4.17 4.12 2.93
C GLU A 156 3.22 3.00 2.48
N ARG A 157 3.75 1.79 2.24
CA ARG A 157 2.94 0.61 1.92
C ARG A 157 2.03 0.18 3.08
N LEU A 158 2.50 0.21 4.32
CA LEU A 158 1.68 -0.10 5.49
C LEU A 158 0.54 0.91 5.65
N GLU A 159 0.80 2.18 5.37
CA GLU A 159 -0.21 3.24 5.40
C GLU A 159 -1.30 3.00 4.34
N GLN A 160 -0.92 2.68 3.09
CA GLN A 160 -1.90 2.28 2.07
C GLN A 160 -2.72 1.05 2.47
N LYS A 161 -2.08 0.04 3.09
CA LYS A 161 -2.79 -1.15 3.58
C LYS A 161 -3.75 -0.83 4.74
N SER A 162 -3.45 0.22 5.51
CA SER A 162 -4.25 0.65 6.65
C SER A 162 -5.61 1.21 6.24
N GLU A 163 -5.75 1.75 5.03
CA GLU A 163 -7.00 2.33 4.54
C GLU A 163 -8.16 1.33 4.60
N LEU A 164 -7.95 0.11 4.09
CA LEU A 164 -8.95 -0.96 4.17
C LEU A 164 -9.26 -1.35 5.62
N ILE A 165 -8.25 -1.37 6.49
CA ILE A 165 -8.38 -1.76 7.89
C ILE A 165 -9.25 -0.75 8.64
N TYR A 166 -8.97 0.54 8.48
CA TYR A 166 -9.77 1.59 9.12
C TYR A 166 -11.21 1.62 8.60
N LYS A 167 -11.42 1.41 7.30
CA LYS A 167 -12.76 1.25 6.73
C LYS A 167 -13.51 0.05 7.33
N LEU A 168 -12.85 -1.10 7.46
CA LEU A 168 -13.46 -2.27 8.11
C LEU A 168 -13.74 -2.01 9.59
N LEU A 169 -12.85 -1.30 10.29
CA LEU A 169 -13.01 -0.96 11.70
C LEU A 169 -14.22 -0.05 11.93
N GLU A 170 -14.38 0.98 11.10
CA GLU A 170 -15.52 1.89 11.13
C GLU A 170 -16.83 1.12 10.87
N THR A 171 -16.90 0.35 9.77
CA THR A 171 -18.10 -0.43 9.42
C THR A 171 -18.43 -1.56 10.39
N SER A 172 -17.49 -1.95 11.26
CA SER A 172 -17.67 -2.98 12.30
C SER A 172 -17.84 -2.41 13.71
N ASN A 173 -18.07 -1.10 13.85
CA ASN A 173 -18.21 -0.43 15.15
C ASN A 173 -17.03 -0.70 16.10
N ASN A 174 -15.80 -0.62 15.56
CA ASN A 174 -14.54 -0.87 16.27
C ASN A 174 -14.32 -2.33 16.74
N ASP A 175 -14.97 -3.32 16.12
CA ASP A 175 -14.70 -4.75 16.39
C ASP A 175 -13.44 -5.23 15.66
N TRP A 176 -12.30 -5.18 16.34
CA TRP A 176 -11.02 -5.64 15.81
C TRP A 176 -10.95 -7.13 15.45
N GLU A 177 -11.75 -7.97 16.10
CA GLU A 177 -11.79 -9.41 15.82
C GLU A 177 -12.55 -9.66 14.50
N LYS A 178 -13.64 -8.91 14.25
CA LYS A 178 -14.31 -8.86 12.93
C LYS A 178 -13.37 -8.37 11.82
N VAL A 179 -12.58 -7.32 12.08
CA VAL A 179 -11.60 -6.82 11.12
C VAL A 179 -10.55 -7.90 10.79
N LEU A 180 -10.00 -8.55 11.81
CA LEU A 180 -9.07 -9.67 11.63
C LEU A 180 -9.69 -10.81 10.83
N PHE A 181 -10.93 -11.19 11.12
CA PHE A 181 -11.66 -12.22 10.39
C PHE A 181 -11.79 -11.89 8.90
N CYS A 182 -12.21 -10.66 8.58
CA CYS A 182 -12.33 -10.20 7.20
C CYS A 182 -11.00 -10.24 6.44
N LEU A 183 -9.90 -9.77 7.06
CA LEU A 183 -8.58 -9.77 6.44
C LEU A 183 -7.97 -11.17 6.32
N LEU A 184 -8.20 -12.06 7.30
CA LEU A 184 -7.80 -13.46 7.20
C LEU A 184 -8.55 -14.13 6.05
N MET A 185 -9.88 -14.03 6.01
CA MET A 185 -10.69 -14.56 4.92
C MET A 185 -10.18 -14.07 3.56
N LYS A 186 -9.98 -12.75 3.40
CA LYS A 186 -9.41 -12.17 2.18
C LYS A 186 -8.09 -12.84 1.77
N ASN A 187 -7.15 -12.99 2.69
CA ASN A 187 -5.83 -13.54 2.38
C ASN A 187 -5.82 -15.07 2.24
N PHE A 188 -6.78 -15.78 2.84
CA PHE A 188 -7.03 -17.20 2.57
C PHE A 188 -7.58 -17.45 1.16
N GLY A 189 -8.34 -16.49 0.62
CA GLY A 189 -8.78 -16.51 -0.78
C GLY A 189 -7.66 -16.25 -1.79
N LEU A 190 -6.47 -15.81 -1.37
CA LEU A 190 -5.34 -15.45 -2.25
C LEU A 190 -5.78 -14.50 -3.39
N ASN A 191 -5.02 -14.44 -4.48
CA ASN A 191 -5.32 -13.54 -5.61
C ASN A 191 -6.63 -13.90 -6.33
N SER A 192 -6.98 -15.18 -6.41
CA SER A 192 -8.13 -15.65 -7.21
C SER A 192 -9.48 -15.45 -6.52
N ASN A 193 -9.54 -15.67 -5.19
CA ASN A 193 -10.78 -15.66 -4.43
C ASN A 193 -10.80 -14.62 -3.29
N GLY A 194 -9.77 -13.78 -3.16
CA GLY A 194 -9.62 -12.88 -2.01
C GLY A 194 -10.76 -11.88 -1.86
N GLU A 195 -11.22 -11.25 -2.94
CA GLU A 195 -12.39 -10.33 -2.86
C GLU A 195 -13.70 -11.07 -2.57
N ALA A 196 -13.87 -12.28 -3.11
CA ALA A 196 -15.03 -13.11 -2.81
C ALA A 196 -15.05 -13.51 -1.33
N PHE A 197 -13.92 -13.96 -0.79
CA PHE A 197 -13.78 -14.31 0.62
C PHE A 197 -13.97 -13.11 1.55
N LEU A 198 -13.44 -11.93 1.19
CA LEU A 198 -13.71 -10.70 1.94
C LEU A 198 -15.22 -10.40 1.95
N SER A 199 -15.88 -10.50 0.81
CA SER A 199 -17.32 -10.22 0.69
C SER A 199 -18.17 -11.21 1.50
N ILE A 200 -17.79 -12.50 1.49
CA ILE A 200 -18.37 -13.55 2.35
C ILE A 200 -18.20 -13.15 3.82
N ALA A 201 -16.98 -12.86 4.24
CA ALA A 201 -16.66 -12.52 5.63
C ALA A 201 -17.39 -11.26 6.10
N SER A 202 -17.50 -10.23 5.26
CA SER A 202 -18.19 -8.98 5.58
C SER A 202 -19.67 -9.20 5.90
N ARG A 203 -20.34 -10.17 5.25
CA ARG A 203 -21.76 -10.48 5.49
C ARG A 203 -22.03 -11.30 6.75
N ILE A 204 -21.02 -11.99 7.29
CA ILE A 204 -21.19 -12.78 8.51
C ILE A 204 -21.04 -11.87 9.72
N ASP A 205 -22.06 -11.78 10.58
CA ASP A 205 -21.87 -11.18 11.90
C ASP A 205 -20.84 -12.00 12.69
N PHE A 206 -19.75 -11.37 13.14
CA PHE A 206 -18.70 -12.07 13.85
C PHE A 206 -19.15 -12.61 15.22
N HIS A 207 -20.17 -12.03 15.84
CA HIS A 207 -20.79 -12.61 17.03
C HIS A 207 -21.35 -14.02 16.75
N LEU A 208 -21.88 -14.27 15.55
CA LEU A 208 -22.33 -15.60 15.16
C LEU A 208 -21.17 -16.59 15.06
N VAL A 209 -20.03 -16.19 14.48
CA VAL A 209 -18.82 -17.02 14.42
C VAL A 209 -18.38 -17.44 15.82
N ARG A 210 -18.35 -16.52 16.78
CA ARG A 210 -18.06 -16.84 18.20
C ARG A 210 -19.08 -17.82 18.79
N LYS A 211 -20.36 -17.63 18.51
CA LYS A 211 -21.46 -18.44 19.06
C LYS A 211 -21.42 -19.88 18.55
N VAL A 212 -21.10 -20.11 17.28
CA VAL A 212 -20.94 -21.45 16.71
C VAL A 212 -19.53 -22.01 16.84
N GLY A 213 -18.57 -21.21 17.32
CA GLY A 213 -17.14 -21.48 17.40
C GLY A 213 -16.75 -22.80 18.09
N TYR A 214 -17.57 -23.28 19.03
CA TYR A 214 -17.30 -24.52 19.77
C TYR A 214 -17.62 -25.80 18.99
N ASP A 215 -18.31 -25.69 17.86
CA ASP A 215 -18.71 -26.82 17.03
C ASP A 215 -18.21 -26.60 15.60
N LEU A 216 -17.17 -27.35 15.22
CA LEU A 216 -16.52 -27.20 13.94
C LEU A 216 -17.50 -27.41 12.76
N GLN A 217 -18.44 -28.34 12.89
CA GLN A 217 -19.40 -28.63 11.82
C GLN A 217 -20.34 -27.42 11.61
N LYS A 218 -20.73 -26.73 12.69
CA LYS A 218 -21.56 -25.51 12.60
C LYS A 218 -20.82 -24.33 11.98
N ILE A 219 -19.55 -24.14 12.30
CA ILE A 219 -18.72 -23.09 11.64
C ILE A 219 -18.58 -23.41 10.15
N GLU A 220 -18.30 -24.67 9.81
CA GLU A 220 -18.20 -25.10 8.42
C GLU A 220 -19.53 -24.90 7.67
N ALA A 221 -20.65 -25.26 8.28
CA ALA A 221 -21.99 -25.01 7.71
C ALA A 221 -22.23 -23.52 7.48
N LEU A 222 -21.89 -22.67 8.45
CA LEU A 222 -21.98 -21.21 8.32
C LEU A 222 -21.13 -20.71 7.15
N PHE A 223 -19.86 -21.10 7.07
CA PHE A 223 -18.93 -20.59 6.06
C PHE A 223 -19.26 -21.09 4.65
N PHE A 224 -19.52 -22.39 4.48
CA PHE A 224 -19.86 -22.98 3.19
C PHE A 224 -21.23 -22.51 2.70
N GLY A 225 -22.23 -22.44 3.58
CA GLY A 225 -23.55 -21.94 3.24
C GLY A 225 -23.53 -20.45 2.88
N THR A 226 -22.79 -19.64 3.65
CA THR A 226 -22.57 -18.21 3.32
C THR A 226 -21.90 -18.04 1.97
N ALA A 227 -20.95 -18.92 1.64
CA ALA A 227 -20.25 -18.91 0.37
C ALA A 227 -21.08 -19.39 -0.83
N GLY A 228 -22.30 -19.90 -0.62
CA GLY A 228 -23.14 -20.52 -1.67
C GLY A 228 -22.65 -21.90 -2.11
N LEU A 229 -21.74 -22.52 -1.35
CA LEU A 229 -21.19 -23.84 -1.67
C LEU A 229 -22.11 -25.00 -1.28
N LEU A 230 -23.23 -24.71 -0.60
CA LEU A 230 -24.26 -25.68 -0.20
C LEU A 230 -25.55 -25.58 -1.04
N ASP A 231 -25.53 -24.77 -2.11
CA ASP A 231 -26.69 -24.52 -2.97
C ASP A 231 -26.89 -25.62 -4.03
N GLU A 232 -25.90 -26.52 -4.21
CA GLU A 232 -26.00 -27.65 -5.13
C GLU A 232 -27.19 -28.56 -4.78
N THR A 233 -28.00 -28.91 -5.78
CA THR A 233 -29.23 -29.70 -5.60
C THR A 233 -28.98 -31.20 -5.69
N ASP A 234 -27.96 -31.62 -6.43
CA ASP A 234 -27.80 -33.02 -6.86
C ASP A 234 -26.65 -33.75 -6.13
N CYS A 235 -26.20 -33.22 -4.98
CA CYS A 235 -25.15 -33.83 -4.16
C CYS A 235 -25.76 -34.74 -3.08
N SER A 236 -25.48 -36.05 -3.17
CA SER A 236 -25.95 -37.07 -2.21
C SER A 236 -24.94 -37.40 -1.10
N ASP A 237 -23.83 -36.65 -1.02
CA ASP A 237 -22.80 -36.84 0.01
C ASP A 237 -23.35 -36.55 1.41
N ALA A 238 -23.15 -37.49 2.34
CA ALA A 238 -23.73 -37.41 3.68
C ALA A 238 -23.25 -36.18 4.48
N TYR A 239 -21.98 -35.81 4.35
CA TYR A 239 -21.42 -34.66 5.05
C TYR A 239 -21.94 -33.34 4.45
N PHE A 240 -22.05 -33.25 3.12
CA PHE A 240 -22.71 -32.14 2.44
C PHE A 240 -24.15 -31.93 2.92
N LEU A 241 -24.94 -33.01 2.96
CA LEU A 241 -26.35 -32.94 3.37
C LEU A 241 -26.50 -32.51 4.83
N GLN A 242 -25.62 -32.98 5.73
CA GLN A 242 -25.58 -32.53 7.12
C GLN A 242 -25.27 -31.04 7.23
N LEU A 243 -24.25 -30.55 6.51
CA LEU A 243 -23.91 -29.13 6.51
C LEU A 243 -25.04 -28.26 5.94
N LYS A 244 -25.73 -28.74 4.89
CA LYS A 244 -26.86 -28.04 4.27
C LYS A 244 -28.05 -27.93 5.25
N GLN A 245 -28.35 -29.00 5.98
CA GLN A 245 -29.37 -28.99 7.02
C GLN A 245 -29.01 -28.02 8.14
N GLU A 246 -27.78 -28.10 8.67
CA GLU A 246 -27.31 -27.23 9.75
C GLU A 246 -27.31 -25.76 9.32
N PHE A 247 -26.85 -25.45 8.10
CA PHE A 247 -26.91 -24.10 7.57
C PHE A 247 -28.34 -23.58 7.44
N GLY A 248 -29.29 -24.44 7.02
CA GLY A 248 -30.72 -24.11 7.01
C GLY A 248 -31.24 -23.73 8.40
N PHE A 249 -30.84 -24.49 9.44
CA PHE A 249 -31.16 -24.16 10.83
C PHE A 249 -30.55 -22.82 11.25
N LEU A 250 -29.27 -22.58 10.98
CA LEU A 250 -28.59 -21.32 11.31
C LEU A 250 -29.22 -20.12 10.59
N LYS A 251 -29.56 -20.27 9.31
CA LYS A 251 -30.24 -19.25 8.50
C LYS A 251 -31.57 -18.83 9.12
N ASN A 252 -32.39 -19.80 9.53
CA ASN A 252 -33.67 -19.53 10.17
C ASN A 252 -33.50 -18.92 11.57
N LYS A 253 -32.62 -19.50 12.39
CA LYS A 253 -32.39 -19.10 13.78
C LYS A 253 -31.81 -17.69 13.92
N PHE A 254 -30.92 -17.31 13.01
CA PHE A 254 -30.20 -16.03 13.05
C PHE A 254 -30.63 -15.04 11.97
N GLN A 255 -31.71 -15.36 11.23
CA GLN A 255 -32.27 -14.51 10.16
C GLN A 255 -31.20 -14.05 9.16
N LEU A 256 -30.36 -14.99 8.71
CA LEU A 256 -29.30 -14.67 7.75
C LEU A 256 -29.94 -14.22 6.42
N ASN A 257 -29.64 -12.99 6.01
CA ASN A 257 -30.14 -12.39 4.78
C ASN A 257 -29.83 -13.25 3.54
N ALA A 258 -30.56 -13.02 2.44
CA ALA A 258 -30.33 -13.72 1.18
C ALA A 258 -28.84 -13.62 0.76
N MET A 259 -28.16 -14.75 0.78
CA MET A 259 -26.75 -14.85 0.44
C MET A 259 -26.64 -14.80 -1.08
N GLY A 260 -26.28 -13.64 -1.63
CA GLY A 260 -26.03 -13.51 -3.06
C GLY A 260 -24.91 -14.45 -3.52
N SER A 261 -25.07 -15.05 -4.71
CA SER A 261 -24.10 -15.98 -5.30
C SER A 261 -22.71 -15.34 -5.42
N PHE A 262 -21.75 -15.85 -4.66
CA PHE A 262 -20.35 -15.45 -4.79
C PHE A 262 -19.70 -16.28 -5.90
N ARG A 263 -19.04 -15.62 -6.85
CA ARG A 263 -18.27 -16.32 -7.88
C ARG A 263 -16.94 -16.79 -7.30
N LEU A 264 -16.96 -18.00 -6.76
CA LEU A 264 -15.76 -18.69 -6.30
C LEU A 264 -15.09 -19.43 -7.46
N SER A 265 -13.82 -19.11 -7.71
CA SER A 265 -13.03 -19.76 -8.73
C SER A 265 -12.33 -21.02 -8.19
N PHE A 266 -12.65 -22.16 -8.80
CA PHE A 266 -11.89 -23.41 -8.68
C PHE A 266 -10.94 -23.62 -9.86
N PHE A 267 -11.26 -23.01 -11.01
CA PHE A 267 -10.44 -23.13 -12.22
C PHE A 267 -9.14 -22.33 -12.11
N GLY A 268 -8.03 -22.91 -12.57
CA GLY A 268 -6.70 -22.29 -12.48
C GLY A 268 -6.12 -22.23 -11.06
N VAL A 269 -6.81 -22.77 -10.06
CA VAL A 269 -6.37 -22.84 -8.67
C VAL A 269 -5.84 -24.24 -8.37
N ARG A 270 -4.75 -24.36 -7.62
CA ARG A 270 -4.27 -25.67 -7.17
C ARG A 270 -5.25 -26.27 -6.16
N PRO A 271 -5.48 -27.60 -6.12
CA PRO A 271 -6.48 -28.21 -5.22
C PRO A 271 -6.37 -27.82 -3.74
N ASN A 272 -5.14 -27.74 -3.19
CA ASN A 272 -4.92 -27.28 -1.80
C ASN A 272 -5.30 -25.81 -1.54
N ASN A 273 -5.55 -25.03 -2.59
CA ASN A 273 -5.99 -23.64 -2.54
C ASN A 273 -7.48 -23.49 -2.90
N PHE A 274 -8.21 -24.58 -3.12
CA PHE A 274 -9.63 -24.50 -3.42
C PHE A 274 -10.41 -23.82 -2.29
N PRO A 275 -11.49 -23.10 -2.62
CA PRO A 275 -12.34 -22.43 -1.63
C PRO A 275 -12.77 -23.34 -0.48
N THR A 276 -13.16 -24.57 -0.78
CA THR A 276 -13.54 -25.61 0.18
C THR A 276 -12.46 -25.87 1.23
N ILE A 277 -11.22 -26.10 0.79
CA ILE A 277 -10.06 -26.34 1.66
C ILE A 277 -9.75 -25.10 2.50
N ARG A 278 -9.75 -23.92 1.88
CA ARG A 278 -9.41 -22.66 2.56
C ARG A 278 -10.44 -22.29 3.62
N LEU A 279 -11.73 -22.42 3.33
CA LEU A 279 -12.79 -22.16 4.31
C LEU A 279 -12.76 -23.17 5.47
N SER A 280 -12.50 -24.46 5.23
CA SER A 280 -12.33 -25.45 6.31
C SER A 280 -11.13 -25.13 7.21
N GLN A 281 -10.01 -24.65 6.64
CA GLN A 281 -8.85 -24.20 7.42
C GLN A 281 -9.18 -22.98 8.29
N VAL A 282 -9.93 -21.99 7.75
CA VAL A 282 -10.38 -20.84 8.55
C VAL A 282 -11.37 -21.27 9.64
N ALA A 283 -12.26 -22.22 9.35
CA ALA A 283 -13.18 -22.78 10.35
C ALA A 283 -12.41 -23.41 11.52
N ASN A 284 -11.39 -24.23 11.22
CA ASN A 284 -10.51 -24.81 12.24
C ASN A 284 -9.73 -23.77 13.04
N LEU A 285 -9.29 -22.68 12.40
CA LEU A 285 -8.58 -21.59 13.07
C LEU A 285 -9.44 -20.94 14.16
N TYR A 286 -10.68 -20.57 13.83
CA TYR A 286 -11.61 -19.95 14.78
C TYR A 286 -12.20 -20.95 15.77
N HIS A 287 -12.33 -22.22 15.39
CA HIS A 287 -12.70 -23.28 16.33
C HIS A 287 -11.66 -23.48 17.44
N LYS A 288 -10.37 -23.52 17.07
CA LYS A 288 -9.27 -23.69 18.02
C LYS A 288 -8.95 -22.43 18.83
N ASN A 289 -9.21 -21.25 18.26
CA ASN A 289 -8.81 -19.97 18.84
C ASN A 289 -10.00 -19.00 18.89
N PRO A 290 -10.87 -19.08 19.92
CA PRO A 290 -12.03 -18.19 20.05
C PRO A 290 -11.68 -16.70 20.22
N ASN A 291 -10.49 -16.39 20.76
CA ASN A 291 -9.96 -15.04 20.97
C ASN A 291 -8.68 -14.83 20.15
N LEU A 292 -8.77 -15.03 18.83
CA LEU A 292 -7.62 -15.05 17.94
C LEU A 292 -6.92 -13.68 17.87
N PHE A 293 -7.67 -12.58 17.91
CA PHE A 293 -7.10 -11.23 17.87
C PHE A 293 -6.10 -11.00 18.99
N ASP A 294 -6.48 -11.31 20.24
CA ASP A 294 -5.58 -11.15 21.39
C ASP A 294 -4.31 -11.99 21.27
N LEU A 295 -4.42 -13.22 20.79
CA LEU A 295 -3.26 -14.10 20.54
C LEU A 295 -2.33 -13.48 19.49
N ILE A 296 -2.89 -12.98 18.40
CA ILE A 296 -2.13 -12.34 17.31
C ILE A 296 -1.44 -11.07 17.79
N ILE A 297 -2.13 -10.20 18.54
CA ILE A 297 -1.55 -8.95 19.05
C ILE A 297 -0.40 -9.24 20.03
N ARG A 298 -0.51 -10.26 20.88
CA ARG A 298 0.54 -10.63 21.85
C ARG A 298 1.75 -11.33 21.23
N ALA A 299 1.56 -12.08 20.14
CA ALA A 299 2.65 -12.79 19.46
C ALA A 299 3.65 -11.81 18.82
N LYS A 300 4.94 -12.04 19.04
CA LYS A 300 6.05 -11.19 18.57
C LYS A 300 6.95 -11.88 17.53
N THR A 301 7.01 -13.21 17.53
CA THR A 301 7.96 -13.95 16.68
C THR A 301 7.27 -14.75 15.59
N VAL A 302 7.99 -15.01 14.48
CA VAL A 302 7.50 -15.86 13.38
C VAL A 302 7.09 -17.25 13.89
N ASP A 303 7.82 -17.81 14.86
CA ASP A 303 7.51 -19.14 15.41
C ASP A 303 6.26 -19.16 16.28
N GLN A 304 5.96 -18.08 17.00
CA GLN A 304 4.67 -17.94 17.69
C GLN A 304 3.51 -17.92 16.69
N PHE A 305 3.64 -17.20 15.57
CA PHE A 305 2.63 -17.25 14.50
C PHE A 305 2.53 -18.64 13.88
N ARG A 306 3.65 -19.32 13.62
CA ARG A 306 3.63 -20.71 13.11
C ARG A 306 2.87 -21.64 14.06
N THR A 307 2.98 -21.44 15.37
CA THR A 307 2.24 -22.20 16.37
C THR A 307 0.74 -21.91 16.31
N ILE A 308 0.35 -20.62 16.26
CA ILE A 308 -1.06 -20.21 16.14
C ILE A 308 -1.71 -20.79 14.87
N PHE A 309 -0.96 -20.81 13.76
CA PHE A 309 -1.41 -21.31 12.46
C PHE A 309 -1.07 -22.79 12.19
N ASP A 310 -0.63 -23.58 13.18
CA ASP A 310 -0.43 -25.03 13.00
C ASP A 310 -1.78 -25.77 13.01
N LEU A 311 -2.46 -25.70 11.88
CA LEU A 311 -3.76 -26.29 11.65
C LEU A 311 -3.88 -26.85 10.23
N GLY A 312 -4.86 -27.73 10.07
CA GLY A 312 -5.30 -28.26 8.79
C GLY A 312 -6.81 -28.07 8.61
N THR A 313 -7.38 -28.85 7.71
CA THR A 313 -8.82 -28.94 7.50
C THR A 313 -9.47 -29.89 8.52
N SER A 314 -10.80 -29.98 8.52
CA SER A 314 -11.52 -31.07 9.19
C SER A 314 -11.28 -32.41 8.49
N ALA A 315 -11.63 -33.52 9.17
CA ALA A 315 -11.32 -34.89 8.72
C ALA A 315 -11.88 -35.21 7.33
N TYR A 316 -13.10 -34.76 7.00
CA TYR A 316 -13.73 -34.93 5.69
C TYR A 316 -12.85 -34.40 4.55
N TRP A 317 -12.18 -33.29 4.78
CA TRP A 317 -11.33 -32.67 3.78
C TRP A 317 -9.93 -33.27 3.75
N GLU A 318 -9.58 -34.32 4.49
CA GLU A 318 -8.26 -34.96 4.33
C GLU A 318 -8.21 -35.77 3.03
N ASP A 319 -9.32 -36.41 2.64
CA ASP A 319 -9.49 -37.15 1.39
C ASP A 319 -10.40 -36.47 0.37
N HIS A 320 -11.02 -35.32 0.67
CA HIS A 320 -11.79 -34.54 -0.30
C HIS A 320 -11.11 -33.22 -0.69
N TYR A 321 -11.35 -32.78 -1.92
CA TYR A 321 -11.07 -31.40 -2.37
C TYR A 321 -12.35 -30.63 -2.72
N THR A 322 -13.39 -31.34 -3.15
CA THR A 322 -14.75 -30.85 -3.36
C THR A 322 -15.70 -31.88 -2.76
N PHE A 323 -16.93 -31.48 -2.45
CA PHE A 323 -17.92 -32.42 -1.91
C PHE A 323 -18.14 -33.64 -2.82
N GLY A 324 -18.33 -34.81 -2.22
CA GLY A 324 -18.64 -36.08 -2.88
C GLY A 324 -17.52 -36.70 -3.72
N LYS A 325 -16.37 -36.04 -3.88
CA LYS A 325 -15.25 -36.53 -4.70
C LYS A 325 -14.06 -36.94 -3.85
N ILE A 326 -13.94 -38.25 -3.64
CA ILE A 326 -12.83 -38.87 -2.91
C ILE A 326 -11.54 -38.72 -3.71
N SER A 327 -10.47 -38.44 -2.98
CA SER A 327 -9.10 -38.34 -3.47
C SER A 327 -8.14 -39.01 -2.48
N LYS A 328 -6.84 -39.06 -2.79
CA LYS A 328 -5.85 -39.65 -1.89
C LYS A 328 -5.79 -38.86 -0.57
N SER A 329 -6.11 -39.53 0.54
CA SER A 329 -6.06 -38.96 1.89
C SER A 329 -4.69 -38.38 2.22
N ARG A 330 -4.68 -37.11 2.65
CA ARG A 330 -3.50 -36.38 3.15
C ARG A 330 -3.95 -35.25 4.09
N LYS A 331 -3.18 -35.02 5.14
CA LYS A 331 -3.37 -33.82 6.00
C LYS A 331 -3.10 -32.54 5.20
N LYS A 332 -4.11 -31.69 5.07
CA LYS A 332 -4.04 -30.42 4.32
C LYS A 332 -3.66 -29.26 5.25
N LYS A 333 -2.43 -29.30 5.79
CA LYS A 333 -1.89 -28.26 6.70
C LYS A 333 -1.51 -26.96 5.98
N LEU A 334 -1.49 -25.85 6.72
CA LEU A 334 -0.90 -24.59 6.25
C LEU A 334 0.62 -24.72 6.09
N THR A 335 1.16 -24.26 4.97
CA THR A 335 2.61 -24.28 4.73
C THR A 335 3.28 -23.08 5.38
N HIS A 336 4.56 -23.19 5.75
CA HIS A 336 5.32 -22.04 6.27
C HIS A 336 5.31 -20.83 5.33
N GLN A 337 5.31 -21.06 4.01
CA GLN A 337 5.23 -19.98 3.03
C GLN A 337 3.87 -19.27 3.08
N PHE A 338 2.78 -20.01 3.25
CA PHE A 338 1.45 -19.42 3.37
C PHE A 338 1.30 -18.67 4.70
N ILE A 339 1.83 -19.20 5.80
CA ILE A 339 1.86 -18.49 7.10
C ILE A 339 2.66 -17.18 6.97
N ALA A 340 3.81 -17.19 6.29
CA ALA A 340 4.56 -15.97 6.00
C ALA A 340 3.71 -14.94 5.22
N LEU A 341 2.92 -15.39 4.25
CA LEU A 341 2.01 -14.52 3.49
C LEU A 341 0.94 -13.88 4.39
N LEU A 342 0.37 -14.63 5.34
CA LEU A 342 -0.57 -14.11 6.33
C LEU A 342 0.10 -13.09 7.26
N ILE A 343 1.35 -13.34 7.67
CA ILE A 343 2.11 -12.38 8.48
C ILE A 343 2.25 -11.06 7.72
N ILE A 344 2.71 -11.11 6.48
CA ILE A 344 2.99 -9.95 5.64
C ILE A 344 1.70 -9.15 5.32
N ASN A 345 0.62 -9.83 4.93
CA ASN A 345 -0.55 -9.17 4.35
C ASN A 345 -1.72 -8.96 5.32
N THR A 346 -1.72 -9.61 6.47
CA THR A 346 -2.79 -9.51 7.47
C THR A 346 -2.26 -9.03 8.81
N ILE A 347 -1.29 -9.75 9.38
CA ILE A 347 -0.91 -9.58 10.79
C ILE A 347 -0.14 -8.29 11.00
N VAL A 348 0.89 -8.04 10.19
CA VAL A 348 1.71 -6.82 10.31
C VAL A 348 0.87 -5.56 10.08
N PRO A 349 0.05 -5.46 9.00
CA PRO A 349 -0.87 -4.34 8.82
C PRO A 349 -1.84 -4.13 9.99
N ILE A 350 -2.47 -5.19 10.51
CA ILE A 350 -3.38 -5.07 11.66
C ILE A 350 -2.66 -4.56 12.90
N LYS A 351 -1.49 -5.10 13.22
CA LYS A 351 -0.70 -4.65 14.37
C LYS A 351 -0.30 -3.18 14.24
N PHE A 352 0.07 -2.75 13.03
CA PHE A 352 0.38 -1.35 12.74
C PHE A 352 -0.81 -0.43 13.02
N CYS A 353 -2.00 -0.76 12.49
CA CYS A 353 -3.21 0.03 12.73
C CYS A 353 -3.64 0.03 14.19
N HIS A 354 -3.63 -1.13 14.85
CA HIS A 354 -4.03 -1.25 16.25
C HIS A 354 -3.09 -0.47 17.19
N ALA A 355 -1.78 -0.48 16.93
CA ALA A 355 -0.83 0.33 17.68
C ALA A 355 -1.07 1.83 17.47
N LYS A 356 -1.24 2.29 16.21
CA LYS A 356 -1.59 3.69 15.90
C LYS A 356 -2.88 4.11 16.61
N TYR A 357 -3.93 3.29 16.54
CA TYR A 357 -5.20 3.52 17.23
C TYR A 357 -5.05 3.63 18.75
N SER A 358 -4.13 2.85 19.34
CA SER A 358 -3.82 2.86 20.77
C SER A 358 -2.82 3.95 21.19
N GLY A 359 -2.40 4.84 20.27
CA GLY A 359 -1.38 5.87 20.55
C GLY A 359 0.04 5.32 20.78
N LYS A 360 0.32 4.07 20.35
CA LYS A 360 1.63 3.40 20.54
C LYS A 360 2.43 3.42 19.24
N SER A 361 3.76 3.57 19.36
CA SER A 361 4.70 3.32 18.26
C SER A 361 5.08 1.84 18.25
N ILE A 362 4.93 1.14 17.11
CA ILE A 362 5.27 -0.30 16.98
C ILE A 362 6.19 -0.59 15.78
N SER A 363 6.73 0.45 15.14
CA SER A 363 7.44 0.29 13.87
C SER A 363 8.62 -0.67 13.95
N GLU A 364 9.40 -0.66 15.04
CA GLU A 364 10.59 -1.51 15.20
C GLU A 364 10.28 -3.00 15.35
N ASP A 365 9.25 -3.36 16.14
CA ASP A 365 8.82 -4.75 16.30
C ASP A 365 8.31 -5.34 14.99
N LEU A 366 7.56 -4.55 14.21
CA LEU A 366 7.04 -4.96 12.90
C LEU A 366 8.14 -5.10 11.85
N ILE A 367 9.09 -4.17 11.85
CA ILE A 367 10.29 -4.23 11.02
C ILE A 367 11.08 -5.51 11.33
N THR A 368 11.31 -5.80 12.61
CA THR A 368 12.02 -7.01 13.06
C THR A 368 11.32 -8.29 12.57
N LEU A 369 10.00 -8.34 12.67
CA LEU A 369 9.22 -9.48 12.20
C LEU A 369 9.36 -9.69 10.68
N MET A 370 9.38 -8.61 9.90
CA MET A 370 9.53 -8.67 8.45
C MET A 370 10.96 -9.01 8.00
N ILE A 371 11.97 -8.55 8.74
CA ILE A 371 13.38 -8.92 8.50
C ILE A 371 13.61 -10.42 8.73
N ALA A 372 12.93 -11.01 9.72
CA ALA A 372 13.02 -12.44 10.01
C ALA A 372 12.40 -13.35 8.93
N LEU A 373 11.59 -12.79 8.02
CA LEU A 373 10.95 -13.54 6.94
C LEU A 373 11.80 -13.53 5.66
N LYS A 374 11.81 -14.67 4.96
CA LYS A 374 12.46 -14.79 3.64
C LYS A 374 11.78 -13.86 2.62
N PRO A 375 12.55 -13.31 1.66
CA PRO A 375 11.98 -12.49 0.60
C PRO A 375 11.02 -13.31 -0.25
N GLU A 376 9.98 -12.65 -0.75
CA GLU A 376 9.09 -13.26 -1.72
C GLU A 376 9.79 -13.48 -3.05
N LYS A 377 9.39 -14.56 -3.74
CA LYS A 377 9.91 -14.92 -5.05
C LYS A 377 8.87 -14.59 -6.11
N ASN A 378 9.16 -13.57 -6.92
CA ASN A 378 8.38 -13.23 -8.11
C ASN A 378 9.29 -12.55 -9.14
N THR A 379 8.74 -12.31 -10.34
CA THR A 379 9.48 -11.74 -11.47
C THR A 379 10.03 -10.35 -11.18
N PHE A 380 9.30 -9.51 -10.45
CA PHE A 380 9.74 -8.16 -10.09
C PHE A 380 10.96 -8.19 -9.17
N ILE A 381 10.92 -9.04 -8.13
CA ILE A 381 12.07 -9.21 -7.22
C ILE A 381 13.28 -9.73 -7.97
N GLN A 382 13.10 -10.71 -8.87
CA GLN A 382 14.18 -11.22 -9.69
C GLN A 382 14.77 -10.12 -10.59
N GLN A 383 13.94 -9.26 -11.18
CA GLN A 383 14.41 -8.14 -12.00
C GLN A 383 15.22 -7.13 -11.17
N PHE A 384 14.77 -6.74 -9.98
CA PHE A 384 15.57 -5.88 -9.09
C PHE A 384 16.88 -6.55 -8.64
N ASP A 385 16.86 -7.85 -8.33
CA ASP A 385 18.06 -8.60 -7.94
C ASP A 385 19.09 -8.70 -9.07
N ASN A 386 18.66 -8.57 -10.33
CA ASN A 386 19.51 -8.49 -11.51
C ASN A 386 20.12 -7.10 -11.72
N LEU A 387 19.55 -6.06 -11.10
CA LEU A 387 20.08 -4.68 -11.13
C LEU A 387 21.18 -4.43 -10.09
N GLY A 388 21.63 -5.46 -9.37
CA GLY A 388 22.79 -5.39 -8.47
C GLY A 388 22.48 -5.30 -6.98
N LEU A 389 21.21 -5.14 -6.58
CA LEU A 389 20.83 -5.16 -5.16
C LEU A 389 20.01 -6.40 -4.81
N LYS A 390 20.67 -7.38 -4.19
CA LYS A 390 20.00 -8.61 -3.72
C LYS A 390 19.00 -8.30 -2.62
N THR A 391 17.82 -8.89 -2.74
CA THR A 391 16.75 -8.83 -1.74
C THR A 391 17.01 -9.87 -0.66
N VAL A 392 17.13 -9.45 0.61
CA VAL A 392 17.51 -10.35 1.70
C VAL A 392 16.37 -10.77 2.61
N ASN A 393 15.27 -10.01 2.67
CA ASN A 393 14.14 -10.28 3.56
C ASN A 393 12.79 -9.81 2.97
N ALA A 394 11.69 -10.13 3.66
CA ALA A 394 10.34 -9.79 3.21
C ALA A 394 10.03 -8.28 3.23
N MET A 395 10.67 -7.50 4.12
CA MET A 395 10.50 -6.05 4.11
C MET A 395 11.00 -5.49 2.77
N GLU A 396 12.23 -5.85 2.39
CA GLU A 396 12.82 -5.39 1.13
C GLU A 396 12.02 -5.87 -0.10
N SER A 397 11.50 -7.10 -0.10
CA SER A 397 10.65 -7.55 -1.21
C SER A 397 9.36 -6.74 -1.30
N GLN A 398 8.69 -6.48 -0.18
CA GLN A 398 7.49 -5.65 -0.16
C GLN A 398 7.77 -4.20 -0.55
N SER A 399 8.90 -3.62 -0.12
CA SER A 399 9.32 -2.27 -0.48
C SER A 399 9.68 -2.16 -1.96
N LYS A 400 10.38 -3.14 -2.55
CA LYS A 400 10.70 -3.16 -3.98
C LYS A 400 9.44 -3.29 -4.84
N LEU A 401 8.46 -4.11 -4.41
CA LEU A 401 7.15 -4.18 -5.07
C LEU A 401 6.44 -2.83 -5.03
N HIS A 402 6.42 -2.16 -3.87
CA HIS A 402 5.82 -0.84 -3.74
C HIS A 402 6.58 0.23 -4.55
N LEU A 403 7.92 0.21 -4.54
CA LEU A 403 8.77 1.07 -5.40
C LEU A 403 8.36 0.94 -6.87
N TYR A 404 8.21 -0.30 -7.35
CA TYR A 404 7.84 -0.53 -8.74
C TYR A 404 6.43 -0.03 -9.06
N HIS A 405 5.42 -0.44 -8.31
CA HIS A 405 4.02 -0.15 -8.62
C HIS A 405 3.61 1.30 -8.35
N THR A 406 4.21 1.93 -7.33
CA THR A 406 3.87 3.31 -6.97
C THR A 406 4.73 4.30 -7.74
N TYR A 407 6.04 4.07 -7.88
CA TYR A 407 6.96 5.06 -8.44
C TYR A 407 7.44 4.70 -9.85
N CYS A 408 8.08 3.54 -10.05
CA CYS A 408 8.77 3.25 -11.30
C CYS A 408 7.81 3.11 -12.49
N SER A 409 6.72 2.36 -12.32
CA SER A 409 5.69 2.15 -13.36
C SER A 409 4.98 3.45 -13.74
N LYS A 410 4.89 4.40 -12.80
CA LYS A 410 4.25 5.72 -12.97
C LYS A 410 5.23 6.83 -13.37
N ASN A 411 6.50 6.52 -13.64
CA ASN A 411 7.53 7.50 -14.02
C ASN A 411 7.87 8.53 -12.94
N GLN A 412 7.60 8.27 -11.66
CA GLN A 412 7.79 9.24 -10.57
C GLN A 412 9.24 9.31 -10.07
N CYS A 413 10.24 9.28 -10.96
CA CYS A 413 11.65 9.32 -10.58
C CYS A 413 12.05 10.61 -9.86
N LEU A 414 11.36 11.72 -10.12
CA LEU A 414 11.58 13.01 -9.45
C LEU A 414 11.09 13.02 -7.99
N GLN A 415 10.22 12.09 -7.62
CA GLN A 415 9.71 11.90 -6.25
C GLN A 415 10.42 10.75 -5.52
N CYS A 416 11.27 10.00 -6.21
CA CYS A 416 11.99 8.84 -5.68
C CYS A 416 13.39 9.24 -5.21
N ALA A 417 13.79 8.84 -4.00
CA ALA A 417 15.13 9.15 -3.47
C ALA A 417 16.27 8.62 -4.36
N ILE A 418 16.08 7.46 -4.99
CA ILE A 418 17.04 6.88 -5.95
C ILE A 418 17.16 7.78 -7.19
N GLY A 419 16.03 8.27 -7.72
CA GLY A 419 16.03 9.18 -8.86
C GLY A 419 16.65 10.53 -8.51
N ALA A 420 16.34 11.06 -7.33
CA ALA A 420 16.94 12.28 -6.81
C ALA A 420 18.46 12.16 -6.71
N GLU A 421 18.97 11.06 -6.16
CA GLU A 421 20.42 10.83 -6.05
C GLU A 421 21.09 10.80 -7.43
N LEU A 422 20.50 10.11 -8.40
CA LEU A 422 21.03 10.05 -9.76
C LEU A 422 21.05 11.41 -10.46
N LEU A 423 20.10 12.30 -10.16
CA LEU A 423 20.05 13.67 -10.67
C LEU A 423 20.97 14.62 -9.90
N ASN A 424 21.41 14.24 -8.70
CA ASN A 424 22.25 15.04 -7.82
C ASN A 424 23.75 14.84 -8.03
N ARG A 425 24.15 13.85 -8.85
CA ARG A 425 25.56 13.61 -9.16
C ARG A 425 26.15 14.83 -9.85
N LYS A 426 27.20 15.40 -9.24
CA LYS A 426 28.13 16.26 -9.98
C LYS A 426 28.76 15.36 -11.04
N VAL A 427 28.47 15.63 -12.31
CA VAL A 427 29.23 15.06 -13.43
C VAL A 427 30.59 15.75 -13.47
#